data_AF-A0A848CAF2-F1
#
_entry.id   AF-A0A848CAF2-F1
#
_cell.length_a   1.000
_cell.length_b   1.000
_cell.length_c   1.000
_cell.angle_alpha   90.00
_cell.angle_beta   90.00
_cell.angle_gamma   90.00
#
_symmetry.space_group_name_H-M   'P 1'
#
loop_
_entity.id
_entity.type
_entity.pdbx_description
1 polymer ?
#
loop_
_entity_poly.entity_id
_entity_poly.type
_entity_poly.pdbx_seq_one_letter_code
_entity_poly.pdbx_strand_id
1 'polypeptide(L)'
;FDEVRTNDNQLSFICIDAVKHTLVALLPGKSSYDIEKFFNGFSLAQRARVKTVTTDLNAYYSSVAERLFPNTEIIIDRFHIIKMINQAFNHERVKKMKLFTKPSVEYNLFKCHWRLFLLDPAKLNNEHPRYRRQLKCSMTDAQIVSEALELSEELLLSHNVIHKLHRAIICNDVLTLARCLRAFKQSFKQVSVQKAQWTKKHGGAYPKNIKNIDNNHLIQPLNTLTTDKNLAHVLNAANPKFAKYSNGPIEGINRKIKLLRRLSFGMPNFTNMKKRIILWLNFKPKKKNSKKIALIS
;
A
#
# COMPACT_ATOMS: atom_id res chain seq x y z
N PHE A 1 1.14 4.25 -13.16
CA PHE A 1 0.70 5.65 -12.98
C PHE A 1 0.88 6.00 -11.52
N ASP A 2 1.37 7.20 -11.21
CA ASP A 2 1.55 7.68 -9.84
C ASP A 2 1.55 9.22 -9.84
N GLU A 3 1.57 9.82 -8.65
CA GLU A 3 1.76 11.25 -8.44
C GLU A 3 3.14 11.59 -7.88
N VAL A 4 3.67 12.72 -8.33
CA VAL A 4 4.87 13.32 -7.75
C VAL A 4 4.61 14.77 -7.39
N ARG A 5 5.11 15.19 -6.23
CA ARG A 5 5.02 16.59 -5.80
C ARG A 5 6.08 17.39 -6.53
N THR A 6 5.67 18.35 -7.35
CA THR A 6 6.56 19.17 -8.18
C THR A 6 6.77 20.54 -7.53
N ASN A 7 5.72 21.37 -7.50
CA ASN A 7 5.72 22.69 -6.89
C ASN A 7 5.23 22.66 -5.42
N ASP A 8 5.32 23.79 -4.73
CA ASP A 8 5.15 23.87 -3.27
C ASP A 8 3.79 23.39 -2.74
N ASN A 9 2.78 23.16 -3.58
CA ASN A 9 1.58 22.38 -3.20
C ASN A 9 0.91 21.61 -4.37
N GLN A 10 1.59 21.44 -5.51
CA GLN A 10 0.98 20.81 -6.67
C GLN A 10 1.47 19.37 -6.86
N LEU A 11 0.52 18.46 -7.04
CA LEU A 11 0.76 17.09 -7.47
C LEU A 11 0.68 17.01 -8.99
N SER A 12 1.72 16.43 -9.58
CA SER A 12 1.87 16.22 -11.01
C SER A 12 1.76 14.73 -11.33
N PHE A 13 1.14 14.42 -12.45
CA PHE A 13 1.07 13.04 -12.92
C PHE A 13 2.42 12.58 -13.46
N ILE A 14 2.82 11.37 -13.07
CA ILE A 14 4.02 10.70 -13.57
C ILE A 14 3.67 9.30 -14.10
N CYS A 15 4.23 8.98 -15.28
CA CYS A 15 4.13 7.67 -15.90
C CYS A 15 5.50 7.20 -16.37
N ILE A 16 5.78 5.93 -16.17
CA ILE A 16 7.03 5.28 -16.54
C ILE A 16 6.75 4.02 -17.36
N ASP A 17 7.73 3.60 -18.13
CA ASP A 17 7.72 2.30 -18.79
C ASP A 17 7.93 1.20 -17.74
N ALA A 18 7.00 0.24 -17.68
CA ALA A 18 7.03 -0.83 -16.68
C ALA A 18 8.20 -1.82 -16.86
N VAL A 19 8.80 -1.90 -18.06
CA VAL A 19 9.90 -2.82 -18.39
C VAL A 19 11.23 -2.08 -18.38
N LYS A 20 11.33 -0.95 -19.08
CA LYS A 20 12.58 -0.17 -19.20
C LYS A 20 12.84 0.73 -18.01
N HIS A 21 11.83 0.98 -17.18
CA HIS A 21 11.87 1.92 -16.06
C HIS A 21 12.27 3.35 -16.46
N THR A 22 11.96 3.72 -17.70
CA THR A 22 12.21 5.05 -18.25
C THR A 22 11.01 5.95 -18.04
N LEU A 23 11.25 7.23 -17.78
CA LEU A 23 10.18 8.24 -17.69
C LEU A 23 9.49 8.39 -19.04
N VAL A 24 8.17 8.17 -19.08
CA VAL A 24 7.33 8.32 -20.30
C VAL A 24 6.66 9.68 -20.29
N ALA A 25 6.03 10.04 -19.16
CA ALA A 25 5.30 11.29 -19.03
C ALA A 25 5.52 11.92 -17.65
N LEU A 26 5.66 13.24 -17.64
CA LEU A 26 5.57 14.09 -16.47
C LEU A 26 4.72 15.30 -16.86
N LEU A 27 3.52 15.40 -16.29
CA LEU A 27 2.52 16.42 -16.62
C LEU A 27 2.33 17.38 -15.44
N PRO A 28 2.08 18.69 -15.68
CA PRO A 28 1.93 19.65 -14.60
C PRO A 28 0.71 19.35 -13.72
N GLY A 29 -0.41 19.00 -14.35
CA GLY A 29 -1.63 18.55 -13.70
C GLY A 29 -1.73 17.03 -13.56
N LYS A 30 -2.72 16.61 -12.77
CA LYS A 30 -3.10 15.21 -12.56
C LYS A 30 -4.58 14.95 -12.86
N SER A 31 -5.25 15.86 -13.56
CA SER A 31 -6.68 15.75 -13.87
C SER A 31 -6.92 14.75 -15.01
N SER A 32 -8.15 14.22 -15.13
CA SER A 32 -8.42 13.18 -16.16
C SER A 32 -8.25 13.78 -17.53
N TYR A 33 -8.70 15.02 -17.67
CA TYR A 33 -8.55 15.81 -18.86
C TYR A 33 -7.07 15.93 -19.29
N ASP A 34 -6.16 16.28 -18.38
CA ASP A 34 -4.73 16.43 -18.72
C ASP A 34 -4.10 15.12 -19.19
N ILE A 35 -4.42 14.03 -18.49
CA ILE A 35 -3.89 12.70 -18.79
C ILE A 35 -4.47 12.20 -20.12
N GLU A 36 -5.77 12.33 -20.33
CA GLU A 36 -6.44 11.91 -21.56
C GLU A 36 -5.98 12.75 -22.75
N LYS A 37 -5.84 14.07 -22.60
CA LYS A 37 -5.29 14.96 -23.63
C LYS A 37 -3.89 14.53 -24.05
N PHE A 38 -3.03 14.16 -23.09
CA PHE A 38 -1.69 13.66 -23.40
C PHE A 38 -1.72 12.33 -24.16
N PHE A 39 -2.51 11.35 -23.69
CA PHE A 39 -2.53 10.03 -24.30
C PHE A 39 -3.33 9.95 -25.60
N ASN A 40 -4.31 10.83 -25.83
CA ASN A 40 -5.05 10.93 -27.09
C ASN A 40 -4.20 11.45 -28.25
N GLY A 41 -3.01 12.02 -27.97
CA GLY A 41 -2.02 12.30 -29.00
C GLY A 41 -1.41 11.04 -29.64
N PHE A 42 -1.56 9.86 -29.00
CA PHE A 42 -1.16 8.57 -29.56
C PHE A 42 -2.36 7.89 -30.25
N SER A 43 -2.08 7.22 -31.37
CA SER A 43 -3.12 6.51 -32.12
C SER A 43 -3.73 5.39 -31.28
N LEU A 44 -4.99 5.04 -31.56
CA LEU A 44 -5.66 3.95 -30.86
C LEU A 44 -4.88 2.62 -31.00
N ALA A 45 -4.28 2.38 -32.17
CA ALA A 45 -3.43 1.22 -32.41
C ALA A 45 -2.19 1.18 -31.50
N GLN A 46 -1.59 2.33 -31.19
CA GLN A 46 -0.48 2.41 -30.22
C GLN A 46 -0.98 2.15 -28.80
N ARG A 47 -2.12 2.74 -28.43
CA ARG A 47 -2.71 2.56 -27.09
C ARG A 47 -3.17 1.12 -26.83
N ALA A 48 -3.71 0.44 -27.84
CA ALA A 48 -4.12 -0.95 -27.77
C ALA A 48 -2.96 -1.94 -27.53
N ARG A 49 -1.70 -1.51 -27.70
CA ARG A 49 -0.50 -2.33 -27.41
C ARG A 49 -0.12 -2.34 -25.94
N VAL A 50 -0.67 -1.44 -25.12
CA VAL A 50 -0.42 -1.41 -23.68
C VAL A 50 -1.12 -2.61 -23.03
N LYS A 51 -0.32 -3.55 -22.52
CA LYS A 51 -0.83 -4.81 -21.94
C LYS A 51 -1.18 -4.70 -20.46
N THR A 52 -0.45 -3.86 -19.73
CA THR A 52 -0.60 -3.75 -18.28
C THR A 52 -0.38 -2.33 -17.81
N VAL A 53 -1.18 -1.89 -16.84
CA VAL A 53 -0.97 -0.63 -16.11
C VAL A 53 -0.99 -0.92 -14.61
N THR A 54 0.09 -0.55 -13.92
CA THR A 54 0.11 -0.58 -12.45
C THR A 54 -0.30 0.79 -11.91
N THR A 55 -1.24 0.82 -10.98
CA THR A 55 -1.75 2.04 -10.34
C THR A 55 -1.94 1.82 -8.85
N ASP A 56 -2.08 2.91 -8.11
CA ASP A 56 -2.53 2.84 -6.72
C ASP A 56 -4.03 2.48 -6.64
N LEU A 57 -4.53 2.29 -5.41
CA LEU A 57 -5.94 1.99 -5.09
C LEU A 57 -6.93 3.11 -5.45
N ASN A 58 -6.44 4.24 -5.96
CA ASN A 58 -7.29 5.34 -6.38
C ASN A 58 -8.06 4.96 -7.66
N ALA A 59 -9.37 4.68 -7.51
CA ALA A 59 -10.25 4.26 -8.59
C ALA A 59 -10.25 5.20 -9.80
N TYR A 60 -9.93 6.48 -9.58
CA TYR A 60 -9.76 7.47 -10.61
C TYR A 60 -8.75 7.05 -11.70
N TYR A 61 -7.56 6.56 -11.34
CA TYR A 61 -6.55 6.17 -12.33
C TYR A 61 -6.92 4.89 -13.05
N SER A 62 -7.55 3.94 -12.36
CA SER A 62 -8.04 2.71 -12.99
C SER A 62 -9.05 3.05 -14.07
N SER A 63 -10.06 3.88 -13.76
CA SER A 63 -11.05 4.30 -14.76
C SER A 63 -10.45 5.10 -15.92
N VAL A 64 -9.44 5.94 -15.68
CA VAL A 64 -8.73 6.63 -16.77
C VAL A 64 -7.94 5.63 -17.63
N ALA A 65 -7.27 4.66 -17.02
CA ALA A 65 -6.51 3.63 -17.74
C ALA A 65 -7.42 2.74 -18.60
N GLU A 66 -8.60 2.35 -18.10
CA GLU A 66 -9.61 1.59 -18.86
C GLU A 66 -10.07 2.34 -20.12
N ARG A 67 -10.35 3.65 -20.00
CA ARG A 67 -10.74 4.48 -21.16
C ARG A 67 -9.62 4.66 -22.17
N LEU A 68 -8.38 4.74 -21.69
CA LEU A 68 -7.22 5.01 -22.54
C LEU A 68 -6.70 3.77 -23.25
N PHE A 69 -6.71 2.60 -22.61
CA PHE A 69 -6.06 1.39 -23.10
C PHE A 69 -7.06 0.22 -23.13
N PRO A 70 -7.66 -0.10 -24.29
CA PRO A 70 -8.78 -1.05 -24.36
C PRO A 70 -8.41 -2.49 -24.00
N ASN A 71 -7.15 -2.89 -24.16
CA ASN A 71 -6.68 -4.27 -23.93
C ASN A 71 -5.78 -4.40 -22.69
N THR A 72 -5.82 -3.41 -21.78
CA THR A 72 -4.91 -3.41 -20.63
C THR A 72 -5.47 -4.16 -19.44
N GLU A 73 -4.59 -4.91 -18.77
CA GLU A 73 -4.84 -5.43 -17.44
C GLU A 73 -4.37 -4.41 -16.40
N ILE A 74 -5.26 -4.02 -15.50
CA ILE A 74 -4.92 -3.09 -14.42
C ILE A 74 -4.51 -3.90 -13.20
N ILE A 75 -3.39 -3.49 -12.60
CA ILE A 75 -2.79 -4.12 -11.44
C ILE A 75 -2.74 -3.07 -10.34
N ILE A 76 -3.39 -3.33 -9.22
CA ILE A 76 -3.21 -2.49 -8.04
C ILE A 76 -1.82 -2.75 -7.43
N ASP A 77 -1.14 -1.67 -7.04
CA ASP A 77 0.15 -1.79 -6.39
C ASP A 77 0.07 -2.52 -5.05
N ARG A 78 0.82 -3.61 -4.96
CA ARG A 78 0.86 -4.50 -3.80
C ARG A 78 1.30 -3.79 -2.53
N PHE A 79 2.28 -2.88 -2.65
CA PHE A 79 2.76 -2.13 -1.50
C PHE A 79 1.64 -1.27 -0.90
N HIS A 80 0.84 -0.61 -1.74
CA HIS A 80 -0.31 0.16 -1.27
C HIS A 80 -1.37 -0.70 -0.59
N ILE A 81 -1.65 -1.91 -1.09
CA ILE A 81 -2.56 -2.86 -0.43
C ILE A 81 -2.02 -3.23 0.95
N ILE A 82 -0.77 -3.69 1.03
CA ILE A 82 -0.15 -4.11 2.30
C ILE A 82 -0.07 -2.96 3.29
N LYS A 83 0.36 -1.78 2.84
CA LYS A 83 0.45 -0.57 3.65
C LYS A 83 -0.90 -0.20 4.26
N MET A 84 -1.96 -0.21 3.45
CA MET A 84 -3.32 0.12 3.89
C MET A 84 -3.82 -0.87 4.96
N ILE A 85 -3.65 -2.17 4.74
CA ILE A 85 -4.05 -3.22 5.69
C ILE A 85 -3.26 -3.09 7.01
N ASN A 86 -1.94 -2.92 6.94
CA ASN A 86 -1.08 -2.77 8.11
C ASN A 86 -1.38 -1.50 8.91
N GLN A 87 -1.74 -0.41 8.24
CA GLN A 87 -2.16 0.83 8.91
C GLN A 87 -3.47 0.64 9.69
N ALA A 88 -4.45 -0.05 9.10
CA ALA A 88 -5.71 -0.35 9.76
C ALA A 88 -5.54 -1.28 10.97
N PHE A 89 -4.75 -2.34 10.84
CA PHE A 89 -4.43 -3.22 11.97
C PHE A 89 -3.70 -2.48 13.10
N ASN A 90 -2.74 -1.62 12.76
CA ASN A 90 -2.07 -0.79 13.77
C ASN A 90 -3.03 0.14 14.48
N HIS A 91 -4.04 0.66 13.79
CA HIS A 91 -5.06 1.48 14.42
C HIS A 91 -5.81 0.68 15.48
N GLU A 92 -6.26 -0.54 15.16
CA GLU A 92 -6.89 -1.44 16.13
C GLU A 92 -5.98 -1.77 17.32
N ARG A 93 -4.72 -2.13 17.04
CA ARG A 93 -3.73 -2.38 18.09
C ARG A 93 -3.56 -1.18 19.01
N VAL A 94 -3.46 0.04 18.47
CA VAL A 94 -3.32 1.28 19.27
C VAL A 94 -4.60 1.58 20.06
N LYS A 95 -5.77 1.33 19.48
CA LYS A 95 -7.07 1.48 20.14
C LYS A 95 -7.17 0.54 21.35
N LYS A 96 -6.83 -0.74 21.18
CA LYS A 96 -6.77 -1.72 22.27
C LYS A 96 -5.71 -1.34 23.33
N MET A 97 -4.51 -0.96 22.89
CA MET A 97 -3.42 -0.49 23.77
C MET A 97 -3.86 0.66 24.68
N LYS A 98 -4.65 1.61 24.17
CA LYS A 98 -5.13 2.79 24.94
C LYS A 98 -6.16 2.45 26.03
N LEU A 99 -6.71 1.23 26.05
CA LEU A 99 -7.63 0.79 27.11
C LEU A 99 -6.91 0.40 28.40
N PHE A 100 -5.60 0.13 28.34
CA PHE A 100 -4.80 -0.22 29.50
C PHE A 100 -4.21 1.02 30.18
N THR A 101 -4.01 0.92 31.50
CA THR A 101 -3.43 1.99 32.31
C THR A 101 -1.95 2.18 31.97
N LYS A 102 -1.44 3.41 32.12
CA LYS A 102 -0.03 3.72 31.86
C LYS A 102 0.71 3.92 33.19
N PRO A 103 1.83 3.23 33.46
CA PRO A 103 2.43 2.13 32.70
C PRO A 103 1.99 0.74 33.21
N SER A 104 1.37 -0.09 32.37
CA SER A 104 1.09 -1.51 32.67
C SER A 104 1.87 -2.47 31.74
N VAL A 105 1.99 -3.74 32.12
CA VAL A 105 2.64 -4.78 31.28
C VAL A 105 1.86 -4.96 29.98
N GLU A 106 0.53 -5.01 30.06
CA GLU A 106 -0.39 -5.12 28.94
C GLU A 106 -0.25 -3.93 27.98
N TYR A 107 -0.16 -2.70 28.52
CA TYR A 107 0.11 -1.52 27.70
C TYR A 107 1.45 -1.64 26.95
N ASN A 108 2.50 -2.13 27.63
CA ASN A 108 3.83 -2.26 27.06
C ASN A 108 3.95 -3.39 26.03
N LEU A 109 3.21 -4.50 26.19
CA LEU A 109 3.11 -5.59 25.22
C LEU A 109 2.71 -5.04 23.85
N PHE A 110 1.71 -4.16 23.80
CA PHE A 110 1.29 -3.53 22.55
C PHE A 110 2.21 -2.38 22.10
N LYS A 111 2.86 -1.65 23.02
CA LYS A 111 3.58 -0.40 22.70
C LYS A 111 5.01 -0.62 22.21
N CYS A 112 5.82 -1.36 22.95
CA CYS A 112 7.28 -1.36 22.78
C CYS A 112 7.73 -2.15 21.55
N HIS A 113 7.05 -3.26 21.26
CA HIS A 113 7.40 -4.19 20.19
C HIS A 113 6.36 -4.23 19.08
N TRP A 114 5.66 -3.11 18.85
CA TRP A 114 4.54 -3.04 17.90
C TRP A 114 4.86 -3.50 16.47
N ARG A 115 6.13 -3.43 16.05
CA ARG A 115 6.58 -3.90 14.73
C ARG A 115 6.51 -5.41 14.57
N LEU A 116 6.61 -6.18 15.67
CA LEU A 116 6.54 -7.65 15.64
C LEU A 116 5.18 -8.13 15.14
N PHE A 117 4.09 -7.43 15.48
CA PHE A 117 2.74 -7.77 15.03
C PHE A 117 2.54 -7.67 13.50
N LEU A 118 3.41 -6.93 12.80
CA LEU A 118 3.37 -6.80 11.34
C LEU A 118 4.36 -7.73 10.63
N LEU A 119 5.27 -8.35 11.39
CA LEU A 119 6.24 -9.27 10.83
C LEU A 119 5.52 -10.58 10.49
N ASP A 120 5.92 -11.23 9.40
CA ASP A 120 5.43 -12.57 9.07
C ASP A 120 5.64 -13.48 10.29
N PRO A 121 4.59 -14.18 10.78
CA PRO A 121 4.71 -15.07 11.92
C PRO A 121 5.83 -16.11 11.77
N ALA A 122 6.13 -16.54 10.54
CA ALA A 122 7.23 -17.48 10.27
C ALA A 122 8.63 -16.87 10.46
N LYS A 123 8.75 -15.55 10.62
CA LYS A 123 10.01 -14.82 10.82
C LYS A 123 10.19 -14.33 12.26
N LEU A 124 9.22 -14.58 13.14
CA LEU A 124 9.36 -14.25 14.56
C LEU A 124 10.40 -15.20 15.19
N ASN A 125 11.27 -14.64 16.04
CA ASN A 125 12.17 -15.46 16.83
C ASN A 125 11.37 -16.20 17.91
N ASN A 126 11.43 -17.53 17.88
CA ASN A 126 10.78 -18.43 18.86
C ASN A 126 11.78 -19.19 19.73
N GLU A 127 13.08 -19.09 19.44
CA GLU A 127 14.10 -19.95 20.03
C GLU A 127 14.91 -19.23 21.11
N HIS A 128 15.19 -17.94 20.90
CA HIS A 128 16.11 -17.19 21.75
C HIS A 128 15.38 -16.08 22.50
N PRO A 129 14.91 -16.33 23.74
CA PRO A 129 14.30 -15.30 24.56
C PRO A 129 15.31 -14.19 24.88
N ARG A 130 14.84 -12.95 24.90
CA ARG A 130 15.65 -11.78 25.26
C ARG A 130 14.98 -11.02 26.38
N TYR A 131 15.75 -10.55 27.35
CA TYR A 131 15.24 -9.72 28.42
C TYR A 131 14.63 -8.42 27.87
N ARG A 132 13.36 -8.16 28.18
CA ARG A 132 12.62 -6.98 27.74
C ARG A 132 12.39 -6.05 28.93
N ARG A 133 13.22 -5.01 29.06
CA ARG A 133 13.17 -4.08 30.19
C ARG A 133 11.76 -3.51 30.48
N GLN A 134 10.97 -3.26 29.45
CA GLN A 134 9.61 -2.70 29.59
C GLN A 134 8.56 -3.73 30.03
N LEU A 135 8.83 -5.03 29.84
CA LEU A 135 7.97 -6.15 30.28
C LEU A 135 8.49 -6.81 31.56
N LYS A 136 9.73 -6.51 31.97
CA LYS A 136 10.41 -7.05 33.17
C LYS A 136 10.58 -8.58 33.15
N CYS A 137 10.57 -9.19 31.96
CA CYS A 137 10.75 -10.62 31.78
C CYS A 137 11.56 -10.92 30.50
N SER A 138 12.06 -12.14 30.40
CA SER A 138 12.72 -12.65 29.19
C SER A 138 11.69 -13.35 28.31
N MET A 139 11.53 -12.86 27.08
CA MET A 139 10.54 -13.38 26.13
C MET A 139 11.09 -13.45 24.72
N THR A 140 10.62 -14.42 23.96
CA THR A 140 10.81 -14.53 22.51
C THR A 140 9.92 -13.53 21.78
N ASP A 141 10.17 -13.29 20.48
CA ASP A 141 9.34 -12.38 19.70
C ASP A 141 7.92 -12.93 19.51
N ALA A 142 7.75 -14.25 19.35
CA ALA A 142 6.42 -14.85 19.25
C ALA A 142 5.66 -14.88 20.58
N GLN A 143 6.31 -15.08 21.72
CA GLN A 143 5.63 -14.99 23.01
C GLN A 143 5.02 -13.60 23.23
N ILE A 144 5.77 -12.54 22.90
CA ILE A 144 5.26 -11.16 22.99
C ILE A 144 4.00 -10.98 22.13
N VAL A 145 4.02 -11.51 20.90
CA VAL A 145 2.87 -11.40 19.99
C VAL A 145 1.70 -12.28 20.47
N SER A 146 1.94 -13.52 20.89
CA SER A 146 0.90 -14.44 21.38
C SER A 146 0.20 -13.87 22.60
N GLU A 147 0.95 -13.53 23.65
CA GLU A 147 0.39 -13.00 24.89
C GLU A 147 -0.39 -11.70 24.65
N ALA A 148 0.09 -10.83 23.76
CA ALA A 148 -0.65 -9.62 23.41
C ALA A 148 -1.95 -9.91 22.64
N LEU A 149 -1.95 -10.88 21.72
CA LEU A 149 -3.15 -11.25 20.96
C LEU A 149 -4.18 -12.00 21.82
N GLU A 150 -3.74 -12.75 22.84
CA GLU A 150 -4.61 -13.41 23.82
C GLU A 150 -5.46 -12.41 24.62
N LEU A 151 -4.97 -11.18 24.82
CA LEU A 151 -5.72 -10.10 25.48
C LEU A 151 -6.90 -9.57 24.64
N SER A 152 -7.02 -9.96 23.36
CA SER A 152 -8.07 -9.45 22.47
C SER A 152 -8.38 -10.39 21.29
N GLU A 153 -9.48 -11.14 21.40
CA GLU A 153 -9.99 -12.00 20.32
C GLU A 153 -10.17 -11.23 18.99
N GLU A 154 -10.75 -10.03 19.04
CA GLU A 154 -10.91 -9.18 17.85
C GLU A 154 -9.58 -8.89 17.13
N LEU A 155 -8.50 -8.70 17.90
CA LEU A 155 -7.18 -8.38 17.37
C LEU A 155 -6.47 -9.63 16.85
N LEU A 156 -6.67 -10.79 17.50
CA LEU A 156 -6.20 -12.09 17.03
C LEU A 156 -6.83 -12.45 15.67
N LEU A 157 -8.15 -12.31 15.55
CA LEU A 157 -8.86 -12.53 14.28
C LEU A 157 -8.35 -11.58 13.19
N SER A 158 -8.21 -10.30 13.53
CA SER A 158 -7.66 -9.27 12.65
C SER A 158 -6.24 -9.64 12.19
N HIS A 159 -5.37 -10.05 13.11
CA HIS A 159 -4.00 -10.49 12.84
C HIS A 159 -3.97 -11.65 11.85
N ASN A 160 -4.79 -12.67 12.06
CA ASN A 160 -4.87 -13.84 11.18
C ASN A 160 -5.32 -13.45 9.77
N VAL A 161 -6.32 -12.58 9.64
CA VAL A 161 -6.81 -12.11 8.34
C VAL A 161 -5.73 -11.31 7.61
N ILE A 162 -5.07 -10.36 8.26
CA ILE A 162 -4.05 -9.54 7.59
C ILE A 162 -2.87 -10.36 7.11
N HIS A 163 -2.40 -11.33 7.91
CA HIS A 163 -1.24 -12.15 7.55
C HIS A 163 -1.57 -13.15 6.47
N LYS A 164 -2.81 -13.67 6.45
CA LYS A 164 -3.29 -14.49 5.34
C LYS A 164 -3.35 -13.72 4.03
N LEU A 165 -3.85 -12.47 4.06
CA LEU A 165 -3.85 -11.58 2.88
C LEU A 165 -2.43 -11.21 2.44
N HIS A 166 -1.56 -10.88 3.40
CA HIS A 166 -0.16 -10.55 3.14
C HIS A 166 0.58 -11.70 2.46
N ARG A 167 0.46 -12.92 3.02
CA ARG A 167 1.05 -14.13 2.43
C ARG A 167 0.49 -14.44 1.06
N ALA A 168 -0.82 -14.31 0.85
CA ALA A 168 -1.43 -14.53 -0.46
C ALA A 168 -0.86 -13.59 -1.53
N ILE A 169 -0.64 -12.32 -1.19
CA ILE A 169 -0.05 -11.34 -2.11
C ILE A 169 1.43 -11.62 -2.38
N ILE A 170 2.21 -11.95 -1.34
CA ILE A 170 3.65 -12.20 -1.48
C ILE A 170 3.92 -13.51 -2.25
N CYS A 171 3.17 -14.56 -1.95
CA CYS A 171 3.32 -15.87 -2.58
C CYS A 171 2.62 -15.95 -3.96
N ASN A 172 2.00 -14.87 -4.42
CA ASN A 172 1.21 -14.83 -5.66
C ASN A 172 0.09 -15.91 -5.68
N ASP A 173 -0.58 -16.11 -4.55
CA ASP A 173 -1.71 -17.04 -4.41
C ASP A 173 -3.04 -16.29 -4.58
N VAL A 174 -3.47 -16.20 -5.84
CA VAL A 174 -4.75 -15.57 -6.22
C VAL A 174 -5.94 -16.27 -5.59
N LEU A 175 -5.88 -17.61 -5.44
CA LEU A 175 -7.00 -18.39 -4.94
C LEU A 175 -7.26 -18.10 -3.46
N THR A 176 -6.21 -18.10 -2.65
CA THR A 176 -6.31 -17.75 -1.22
C THR A 176 -6.75 -16.32 -1.05
N LEU A 177 -6.21 -15.38 -1.84
CA LEU A 177 -6.63 -13.97 -1.81
C LEU A 177 -8.13 -13.83 -2.13
N ALA A 178 -8.59 -14.45 -3.22
CA ALA A 178 -9.99 -14.41 -3.65
C ALA A 178 -10.93 -15.02 -2.61
N ARG A 179 -10.56 -16.15 -2.00
CA ARG A 179 -11.33 -16.79 -0.93
C ARG A 179 -11.48 -15.89 0.30
N CYS A 180 -10.38 -15.27 0.74
CA CYS A 180 -10.40 -14.33 1.87
C CYS A 180 -11.29 -13.12 1.61
N LEU A 181 -11.13 -12.48 0.45
CA LEU A 181 -11.90 -11.30 0.08
C LEU A 181 -13.39 -11.62 -0.12
N ARG A 182 -13.71 -12.78 -0.70
CA ARG A 182 -15.10 -13.25 -0.87
C ARG A 182 -15.76 -13.53 0.47
N ALA A 183 -15.07 -14.22 1.38
CA ALA A 183 -15.57 -14.49 2.73
C ALA A 183 -15.91 -13.19 3.46
N PHE A 184 -15.00 -12.20 3.41
CA PHE A 184 -15.27 -10.87 3.95
C PHE A 184 -16.49 -10.20 3.32
N LYS A 185 -16.60 -10.21 1.98
CA LYS A 185 -17.73 -9.59 1.26
C LYS A 185 -19.07 -10.23 1.66
N GLN A 186 -19.10 -11.54 1.86
CA GLN A 186 -20.29 -12.28 2.30
C GLN A 186 -20.69 -11.91 3.73
N SER A 187 -19.73 -11.94 4.67
CA SER A 187 -19.98 -11.52 6.06
C SER A 187 -20.44 -10.07 6.14
N PHE A 188 -19.83 -9.18 5.36
CA PHE A 188 -20.22 -7.77 5.32
C PHE A 188 -21.63 -7.56 4.77
N LYS A 189 -22.02 -8.28 3.71
CA LYS A 189 -23.38 -8.24 3.16
C LYS A 189 -24.42 -8.70 4.20
N GLN A 190 -24.13 -9.75 4.97
CA GLN A 190 -25.01 -10.21 6.06
C GLN A 190 -25.21 -9.12 7.12
N VAL A 191 -24.13 -8.45 7.52
CA VAL A 191 -24.18 -7.34 8.49
C VAL A 191 -25.00 -6.17 7.94
N SER A 192 -24.81 -5.79 6.66
CA SER A 192 -25.60 -4.74 6.02
C SER A 192 -27.10 -5.09 6.00
N VAL A 193 -27.46 -6.34 5.72
CA VAL A 193 -28.86 -6.81 5.73
C VAL A 193 -29.45 -6.75 7.15
N GLN A 194 -28.71 -7.22 8.16
CA GLN A 194 -29.14 -7.17 9.57
C GLN A 194 -29.40 -5.73 10.03
N LYS A 195 -28.52 -4.79 9.67
CA LYS A 195 -28.72 -3.36 9.95
C LYS A 195 -29.98 -2.82 9.33
N ALA A 196 -30.20 -3.10 8.03
CA ALA A 196 -31.39 -2.65 7.32
C ALA A 196 -32.69 -3.20 7.96
N GLN A 197 -32.69 -4.48 8.33
CA GLN A 197 -33.82 -5.12 9.01
C GLN A 197 -34.08 -4.50 10.39
N TRP A 198 -33.03 -4.24 11.18
CA TRP A 198 -33.16 -3.62 12.49
C TRP A 198 -33.74 -2.20 12.38
N THR A 199 -33.21 -1.38 11.46
CA THR A 199 -33.67 -0.01 11.21
C THR A 199 -35.15 0.01 10.80
N LYS A 200 -35.55 -0.93 9.92
CA LYS A 200 -36.95 -1.09 9.50
C LYS A 200 -37.87 -1.49 10.66
N LYS A 201 -37.39 -2.29 11.61
CA LYS A 201 -38.17 -2.80 12.75
C LYS A 201 -38.30 -1.78 13.90
N HIS A 202 -37.26 -0.99 14.18
CA HIS A 202 -37.21 -0.14 15.38
C HIS A 202 -37.37 1.36 15.10
N GLY A 203 -37.37 1.80 13.84
CA GLY A 203 -37.54 3.21 13.49
C GLY A 203 -36.41 4.08 14.05
N GLY A 204 -35.21 3.98 13.48
CA GLY A 204 -34.05 4.75 13.94
C GLY A 204 -32.73 4.22 13.39
N ALA A 205 -31.63 4.93 13.64
CA ALA A 205 -30.31 4.49 13.20
C ALA A 205 -29.81 3.29 14.01
N TYR A 206 -29.17 2.32 13.34
CA TYR A 206 -28.60 1.13 13.97
C TYR A 206 -27.65 1.52 15.13
N PRO A 207 -27.74 0.90 16.33
CA PRO A 207 -26.98 1.34 17.49
C PRO A 207 -25.47 1.12 17.28
N LYS A 208 -24.67 2.18 17.47
CA LYS A 208 -23.21 2.14 17.31
C LYS A 208 -22.49 1.21 18.30
N ASN A 209 -23.18 0.81 19.37
CA ASN A 209 -22.62 0.07 20.51
C ASN A 209 -22.90 -1.44 20.49
N ILE A 210 -23.56 -1.98 19.46
CA ILE A 210 -23.64 -3.44 19.26
C ILE A 210 -22.27 -3.90 18.76
N LYS A 211 -21.37 -4.14 19.72
CA LYS A 211 -20.04 -4.69 19.48
C LYS A 211 -20.20 -6.03 18.76
N ASN A 212 -19.62 -6.12 17.56
CA ASN A 212 -18.85 -7.29 17.13
C ASN A 212 -18.33 -7.15 15.69
N ILE A 213 -18.93 -6.32 14.84
CA ILE A 213 -18.48 -6.22 13.44
C ILE A 213 -18.25 -4.78 12.98
N ASP A 214 -18.81 -3.76 13.63
CA ASP A 214 -18.84 -2.40 13.05
C ASP A 214 -17.63 -1.51 13.35
N ASN A 215 -16.80 -1.88 14.32
CA ASN A 215 -15.74 -1.02 14.86
C ASN A 215 -14.33 -1.52 14.56
N ASN A 216 -14.17 -2.39 13.56
CA ASN A 216 -12.87 -2.84 13.08
C ASN A 216 -12.40 -1.95 11.92
N HIS A 217 -11.31 -1.22 12.12
CA HIS A 217 -10.64 -0.38 11.13
C HIS A 217 -10.19 -1.17 9.90
N LEU A 218 -10.14 -2.51 9.95
CA LEU A 218 -9.92 -3.37 8.78
C LEU A 218 -11.09 -3.37 7.79
N ILE A 219 -12.32 -3.06 8.21
CA ILE A 219 -13.50 -3.05 7.33
C ILE A 219 -13.31 -2.08 6.18
N GLN A 220 -12.80 -0.88 6.45
CA GLN A 220 -12.66 0.17 5.44
C GLN A 220 -11.67 -0.23 4.33
N PRO A 221 -10.43 -0.67 4.65
CA PRO A 221 -9.52 -1.29 3.69
C PRO A 221 -10.14 -2.45 2.95
N LEU A 222 -10.72 -3.42 3.65
CA LEU A 222 -11.24 -4.63 3.02
C LEU A 222 -12.41 -4.32 2.09
N ASN A 223 -13.31 -3.43 2.49
CA ASN A 223 -14.37 -2.94 1.62
C ASN A 223 -13.81 -2.30 0.35
N THR A 224 -12.78 -1.45 0.49
CA THR A 224 -12.09 -0.80 -0.63
C THR A 224 -11.49 -1.81 -1.61
N LEU A 225 -10.88 -2.90 -1.09
CA LEU A 225 -10.34 -4.00 -1.88
C LEU A 225 -11.42 -4.85 -2.55
N THR A 226 -12.61 -4.97 -1.93
CA THR A 226 -13.72 -5.81 -2.42
C THR A 226 -14.77 -5.10 -3.27
N THR A 227 -14.62 -3.79 -3.48
CA THR A 227 -15.47 -3.04 -4.41
C THR A 227 -15.44 -3.69 -5.80
N ASP A 228 -16.56 -3.66 -6.52
CA ASP A 228 -16.65 -4.33 -7.82
C ASP A 228 -15.64 -3.76 -8.84
N LYS A 229 -15.31 -2.47 -8.70
CA LYS A 229 -14.26 -1.82 -9.50
C LYS A 229 -12.86 -2.32 -9.17
N ASN A 230 -12.50 -2.45 -7.89
CA ASN A 230 -11.12 -2.77 -7.51
C ASN A 230 -10.84 -4.28 -7.46
N LEU A 231 -11.85 -5.12 -7.21
CA LEU A 231 -11.63 -6.53 -6.89
C LEU A 231 -10.80 -7.26 -7.96
N ALA A 232 -11.16 -7.10 -9.24
CA ALA A 232 -10.41 -7.71 -10.34
C ALA A 232 -8.94 -7.25 -10.36
N HIS A 233 -8.71 -5.94 -10.20
CA HIS A 233 -7.37 -5.34 -10.21
C HIS A 233 -6.52 -5.72 -8.98
N VAL A 234 -7.17 -5.95 -7.83
CA VAL A 234 -6.54 -6.44 -6.60
C VAL A 234 -6.14 -7.91 -6.76
N LEU A 235 -6.98 -8.74 -7.39
CA LEU A 235 -6.62 -10.13 -7.70
C LEU A 235 -5.44 -10.21 -8.67
N ASN A 236 -5.37 -9.30 -9.64
CA ASN A 236 -4.21 -9.16 -10.53
C ASN A 236 -2.92 -8.85 -9.76
N ALA A 237 -2.98 -8.22 -8.59
CA ALA A 237 -1.81 -7.95 -7.76
C ALA A 237 -1.16 -9.23 -7.20
N ALA A 238 -1.95 -10.29 -6.96
CA ALA A 238 -1.44 -11.60 -6.54
C ALA A 238 -1.26 -12.58 -7.72
N ASN A 239 -1.48 -12.16 -8.96
CA ASN A 239 -1.37 -13.05 -10.11
C ASN A 239 0.10 -13.27 -10.48
N PRO A 240 0.59 -14.53 -10.53
CA PRO A 240 1.98 -14.84 -10.92
C PRO A 240 2.40 -14.21 -12.25
N LYS A 241 1.47 -14.10 -13.21
CA LYS A 241 1.70 -13.48 -14.53
C LYS A 241 2.19 -12.03 -14.42
N PHE A 242 1.76 -11.32 -13.37
CA PHE A 242 2.01 -9.90 -13.16
C PHE A 242 3.00 -9.63 -12.02
N ALA A 243 3.58 -10.68 -11.43
CA ALA A 243 4.42 -10.58 -10.23
C ALA A 243 5.63 -9.65 -10.40
N LYS A 244 6.12 -9.45 -11.63
CA LYS A 244 7.24 -8.54 -11.94
C LYS A 244 6.86 -7.05 -11.98
N TYR A 245 5.59 -6.71 -12.13
CA TYR A 245 5.14 -5.32 -12.27
C TYR A 245 4.77 -4.73 -10.91
N SER A 246 5.38 -3.61 -10.54
CA SER A 246 5.11 -2.90 -9.28
C SER A 246 5.34 -1.41 -9.44
N ASN A 247 4.91 -0.61 -8.47
CA ASN A 247 5.26 0.81 -8.42
C ASN A 247 6.67 1.06 -7.86
N GLY A 248 7.47 0.03 -7.51
CA GLY A 248 8.82 0.21 -6.99
C GLY A 248 9.76 1.08 -7.87
N PRO A 249 9.79 0.89 -9.20
CA PRO A 249 10.61 1.73 -10.09
C PRO A 249 10.14 3.19 -10.14
N ILE A 250 8.81 3.43 -10.15
CA ILE A 250 8.27 4.81 -10.16
C ILE A 250 8.53 5.50 -8.82
N GLU A 251 8.45 4.78 -7.70
CA GLU A 251 8.88 5.29 -6.41
C GLU A 251 10.37 5.66 -6.37
N GLY A 252 11.21 4.85 -7.03
CA GLY A 252 12.64 5.14 -7.18
C GLY A 252 12.88 6.47 -7.90
N ILE A 253 12.14 6.72 -8.98
CA ILE A 253 12.16 7.99 -9.71
C ILE A 253 11.58 9.12 -8.83
N ASN A 254 10.50 8.89 -8.10
CA ASN A 254 9.92 9.88 -7.19
C ASN A 254 10.89 10.26 -6.06
N ARG A 255 11.63 9.29 -5.50
CA ARG A 255 12.69 9.54 -4.50
C ARG A 255 13.81 10.40 -5.09
N LYS A 256 14.23 10.09 -6.32
CA LYS A 256 15.17 10.89 -7.10
C LYS A 256 14.65 12.33 -7.24
N ILE A 257 13.45 12.54 -7.78
CA ILE A 257 12.87 13.88 -7.97
C ILE A 257 12.82 14.67 -6.65
N LYS A 258 12.42 14.01 -5.55
CA LYS A 258 12.42 14.61 -4.21
C LYS A 258 13.82 15.04 -3.77
N LEU A 259 14.87 14.26 -4.05
CA LEU A 259 16.25 14.62 -3.76
C LEU A 259 16.69 15.83 -4.58
N LEU A 260 16.43 15.83 -5.89
CA LEU A 260 16.79 16.93 -6.78
C LEU A 260 16.20 18.26 -6.29
N ARG A 261 14.92 18.23 -5.86
CA ARG A 261 14.25 19.41 -5.32
C ARG A 261 14.88 19.93 -4.03
N ARG A 262 15.34 19.03 -3.14
CA ARG A 262 16.07 19.42 -1.92
C ARG A 262 17.41 20.07 -2.26
N LEU A 263 18.15 19.49 -3.19
CA LEU A 263 19.47 19.99 -3.61
C LEU A 263 19.38 21.34 -4.35
N SER A 264 18.26 21.61 -5.03
CA SER A 264 18.05 22.86 -5.77
C SER A 264 17.36 23.96 -4.96
N PHE A 265 17.10 23.74 -3.67
CA PHE A 265 16.30 24.65 -2.82
C PHE A 265 14.92 24.99 -3.41
N GLY A 266 14.26 24.00 -4.01
CA GLY A 266 13.00 24.19 -4.72
C GLY A 266 13.18 24.41 -6.22
N MET A 267 12.09 24.32 -6.97
CA MET A 267 12.04 24.59 -8.42
C MET A 267 10.66 25.15 -8.77
N PRO A 268 10.48 26.48 -8.83
CA PRO A 268 9.15 27.08 -9.02
C PRO A 268 8.59 26.86 -10.44
N ASN A 269 9.46 26.81 -11.44
CA ASN A 269 9.06 26.63 -12.83
C ASN A 269 9.03 25.14 -13.21
N PHE A 270 7.83 24.62 -13.50
CA PHE A 270 7.61 23.21 -13.85
C PHE A 270 8.40 22.78 -15.10
N THR A 271 8.49 23.62 -16.12
CA THR A 271 9.22 23.31 -17.36
C THR A 271 10.70 23.12 -17.10
N ASN A 272 11.30 23.99 -16.29
CA ASN A 272 12.71 23.89 -15.90
C ASN A 272 12.95 22.67 -15.01
N MET A 273 12.04 22.40 -14.08
CA MET A 273 12.07 21.19 -13.25
C MET A 273 12.04 19.93 -14.12
N LYS A 274 11.09 19.85 -15.06
CA LYS A 274 10.97 18.72 -15.99
C LYS A 274 12.24 18.51 -16.81
N LYS A 275 12.83 19.57 -17.37
CA LYS A 275 14.10 19.50 -18.10
C LYS A 275 15.23 18.95 -17.23
N ARG A 276 15.39 19.45 -16.00
CA ARG A 276 16.41 18.97 -15.05
C ARG A 276 16.21 17.51 -14.64
N ILE A 277 14.97 17.09 -14.41
CA ILE A 277 14.64 15.69 -14.10
C ILE A 277 15.05 14.79 -15.26
N ILE A 278 14.67 15.12 -16.49
CA ILE A 278 15.01 14.35 -17.68
C ILE A 278 16.53 14.24 -17.84
N LEU A 279 17.23 15.38 -17.72
CA LEU A 279 18.70 15.41 -17.78
C LEU A 279 19.32 14.48 -16.74
N TRP A 280 18.89 14.57 -15.49
CA TRP A 280 19.48 13.79 -14.41
C TRP A 280 19.14 12.30 -14.46
N LEU A 281 17.94 11.93 -14.93
CA LEU A 281 17.57 10.53 -15.15
C LEU A 281 18.36 9.90 -16.30
N ASN A 282 18.69 10.67 -17.33
CA ASN A 282 19.44 10.21 -18.49
C ASN A 282 20.97 10.35 -18.34
N PHE A 283 21.44 11.08 -17.32
CA PHE A 283 22.85 11.31 -17.10
C PHE A 283 23.55 10.02 -16.67
N LYS A 284 24.44 9.52 -17.51
CA LYS A 284 25.37 8.42 -17.19
C LYS A 284 26.72 9.05 -16.85
N PRO A 285 27.13 9.17 -15.57
CA PRO A 285 28.45 9.67 -15.25
C PRO A 285 29.49 8.75 -15.88
N LYS A 286 30.48 9.31 -16.59
CA LYS A 286 31.67 8.55 -16.98
C LYS A 286 32.28 7.99 -15.70
N LYS A 287 32.48 6.67 -15.62
CA LYS A 287 33.22 6.06 -14.50
C LYS A 287 34.55 6.81 -14.41
N LYS A 288 34.81 7.48 -13.28
CA LYS A 288 36.17 7.94 -12.98
C LYS A 288 37.02 6.69 -12.93
N ASN A 289 37.96 6.54 -13.86
CA ASN A 289 39.07 5.62 -13.67
C ASN A 289 39.73 6.06 -12.36
N SER A 290 39.53 5.28 -11.30
CA SER A 290 40.25 5.47 -10.05
C SER A 290 41.71 5.20 -10.36
N LYS A 291 42.45 6.24 -10.77
CA LYS A 291 43.89 6.24 -10.61
C LYS A 291 44.10 6.09 -9.11
N LYS A 292 44.47 4.89 -8.67
CA LYS A 292 45.10 4.69 -7.37
C LYS A 292 46.21 5.72 -7.31
N ILE A 293 46.05 6.72 -6.46
CA ILE A 293 47.16 7.55 -6.03
C ILE A 293 48.01 6.57 -5.21
N ALA A 294 48.98 5.94 -5.86
CA ALA A 294 50.07 5.30 -5.16
C ALA A 294 50.80 6.46 -4.47
N LEU A 295 50.60 6.58 -3.16
CA LEU A 295 51.50 7.33 -2.29
C LEU A 295 52.87 6.65 -2.46
N ILE A 296 53.76 7.33 -3.19
CA ILE A 296 55.17 7.00 -3.25
C ILE A 296 55.77 7.51 -1.93
N SER A 297 56.33 6.56 -1.18
CA SER A 297 57.24 6.65 -0.02
C SER A 297 57.32 7.97 0.74
#